data_AF-A0A0G0TMX9-F1
#
_entry.id   AF-A0A0G0TMX9-F1
#
_cell.length_a   1.000
_cell.length_b   1.000
_cell.length_c   1.000
_cell.angle_alpha   90.00
_cell.angle_beta   90.00
_cell.angle_gamma   90.00
#
_symmetry.space_group_name_H-M   'P 1'
#
loop_
_entity.id
_entity.type
_entity.pdbx_description
1 polymer ?
#
loop_
_entity_poly.entity_id
_entity_poly.type
_entity_poly.pdbx_seq_one_letter_code
_entity_poly.pdbx_strand_id
1 'polypeptide(L)'
;MGNSDEIKVGQSVVAIGNALGEFQNTVSVGVVAGLNRTINIPGQNGQRGETIAGAIQTDAAINPGNSGGPLLNLKGEVIGINTAIVVGSQNIGFAIPVNKARRDLNSINSAGKISYPYLGVRYVLVNEDIQKEQNLTVSYGALILKGTGSQDP
;
A
#
# COMPACT_ATOMS: atom_id res chain seq x y z
N MET A 1 -6.71 -6.10 16.43
CA MET A 1 -6.39 -5.72 15.04
C MET A 1 -7.34 -6.45 14.12
N GLY A 2 -7.83 -5.82 13.05
CA GLY A 2 -8.75 -6.43 12.09
C GLY A 2 -8.04 -7.28 11.02
N ASN A 3 -8.79 -7.63 9.97
CA ASN A 3 -8.29 -8.30 8.77
C ASN A 3 -8.34 -7.34 7.57
N SER A 4 -7.18 -6.88 7.09
CA SER A 4 -7.11 -5.98 5.93
C SER A 4 -7.38 -6.66 4.59
N ASP A 5 -7.45 -7.99 4.53
CA ASP A 5 -7.70 -8.71 3.27
C ASP A 5 -9.22 -8.81 2.96
N GLU A 6 -10.07 -8.50 3.94
CA GLU A 6 -11.53 -8.54 3.83
C GLU A 6 -12.16 -7.15 3.61
N ILE A 7 -11.35 -6.09 3.60
CA ILE A 7 -11.85 -4.73 3.40
C ILE A 7 -12.31 -4.53 1.96
N LYS A 8 -13.29 -3.64 1.78
CA LYS A 8 -13.90 -3.35 0.49
C LYS A 8 -13.91 -1.85 0.24
N VAL A 9 -13.76 -1.48 -1.03
CA VAL A 9 -13.97 -0.10 -1.46
C VAL A 9 -15.37 0.36 -1.06
N GLY A 10 -15.49 1.60 -0.58
CA GLY A 10 -16.71 2.19 -0.06
C GLY A 10 -16.98 1.93 1.43
N GLN A 11 -16.20 1.08 2.11
CA GLN A 11 -16.33 0.92 3.56
C GLN A 11 -15.86 2.17 4.28
N SER A 12 -16.63 2.64 5.27
CA SER A 12 -16.24 3.77 6.11
C SER A 12 -15.03 3.43 6.98
N VAL A 13 -14.16 4.42 7.12
CA VAL A 13 -12.93 4.33 7.89
C VAL A 13 -12.73 5.57 8.74
N VAL A 14 -11.98 5.40 9.83
CA VAL A 14 -11.63 6.46 10.76
C VAL A 14 -10.11 6.49 10.92
N ALA A 15 -9.48 7.62 10.61
CA ALA A 15 -8.07 7.84 10.88
C ALA A 15 -7.90 8.64 12.17
N ILE A 16 -6.97 8.19 13.02
CA ILE A 16 -6.68 8.82 14.31
C ILE A 16 -5.19 9.16 14.38
N GLY A 17 -4.85 10.33 14.93
CA GLY A 17 -3.47 10.68 15.27
C GLY A 17 -3.32 12.09 15.83
N ASN A 18 -2.09 12.60 15.90
CA ASN A 18 -1.78 13.93 16.41
C ASN A 18 -1.48 14.87 15.25
N ALA A 19 -2.52 15.38 14.57
CA ALA A 19 -2.35 16.17 13.37
C ALA A 19 -1.46 17.40 13.61
N LEU A 20 -0.50 17.59 12.71
CA LEU A 20 0.54 18.63 12.70
C LEU A 20 1.40 18.68 13.96
N GLY A 21 1.34 17.66 14.83
CA GLY A 21 2.01 17.66 16.14
C GLY A 21 1.41 18.63 17.16
N GLU A 22 0.41 19.41 16.76
CA GLU A 22 -0.23 20.45 17.57
C GLU A 22 -1.63 20.02 18.03
N PHE A 23 -2.36 19.29 17.19
CA PHE A 23 -3.73 18.88 17.45
C PHE A 23 -3.77 17.42 17.91
N GLN A 24 -3.63 17.23 19.21
CA GLN A 24 -3.69 15.89 19.80
C GLN A 24 -5.06 15.25 19.60
N ASN A 25 -5.08 13.93 19.41
CA ASN A 25 -6.31 13.13 19.31
C ASN A 25 -7.24 13.58 18.17
N THR A 26 -6.66 13.99 17.04
CA THR A 26 -7.42 14.34 15.84
C THR A 26 -8.04 13.09 15.22
N VAL A 27 -9.32 13.18 14.90
CA VAL A 27 -10.09 12.14 14.23
C VAL A 27 -10.56 12.66 12.88
N SER A 28 -10.33 11.88 11.82
CA SER A 28 -10.90 12.13 10.49
C SER A 28 -11.65 10.90 10.00
N VAL A 29 -12.76 11.12 9.31
CA VAL A 29 -13.62 10.06 8.78
C VAL A 29 -13.61 10.12 7.26
N GLY A 30 -13.67 8.97 6.63
CA GLY A 30 -13.76 8.83 5.18
C GLY A 30 -14.21 7.41 4.81
N VAL A 31 -13.82 6.98 3.62
CA VAL A 31 -14.05 5.65 3.08
C VAL A 31 -12.78 5.08 2.47
N VAL A 32 -12.74 3.75 2.33
CA VAL A 32 -11.80 3.09 1.44
C VAL A 32 -12.10 3.52 0.00
N ALA A 33 -11.27 4.38 -0.56
CA ALA A 33 -11.40 4.88 -1.93
C ALA A 33 -10.76 3.94 -2.97
N GLY A 34 -9.86 3.05 -2.54
CA GLY A 34 -9.18 2.10 -3.42
C GLY A 34 -8.32 1.11 -2.64
N LEU A 35 -8.02 -0.01 -3.28
CA LEU A 35 -7.20 -1.08 -2.73
C LEU A 35 -6.05 -1.41 -3.67
N ASN A 36 -5.01 -2.03 -3.13
CA ASN A 36 -3.84 -2.50 -3.87
C ASN A 36 -3.16 -1.40 -4.70
N ARG A 37 -3.09 -0.17 -4.17
CA ARG A 37 -2.38 0.92 -4.84
C ARG A 37 -0.88 0.76 -4.66
N THR A 38 -0.13 1.02 -5.72
CA THR A 38 1.32 1.19 -5.66
C THR A 38 1.61 2.67 -5.74
N ILE A 39 2.26 3.21 -4.71
CA ILE A 39 2.66 4.62 -4.66
C ILE A 39 4.17 4.72 -4.59
N ASN A 40 4.71 5.66 -5.35
CA ASN A 40 6.11 6.03 -5.32
C ASN A 40 6.22 7.38 -4.62
N ILE A 41 6.81 7.37 -3.43
CA ILE A 41 7.09 8.56 -2.64
C ILE A 41 8.50 9.01 -3.03
N PRO A 42 8.66 10.14 -3.73
CA PRO A 42 9.98 10.65 -4.04
C PRO A 42 10.70 11.01 -2.73
N GLY A 43 11.97 10.63 -2.62
CA GLY A 43 12.80 11.01 -1.49
C GLY A 43 13.12 12.51 -1.55
N GLN A 44 13.28 13.13 -0.38
CA GLN A 44 13.68 14.53 -0.30
C GLN A 44 15.20 14.65 -0.09
N ASN A 45 15.80 15.74 -0.56
CA ASN A 45 17.21 16.08 -0.29
C ASN A 45 18.22 14.97 -0.65
N GLY A 46 18.03 14.32 -1.80
CA GLY A 46 18.93 13.27 -2.29
C GLY A 46 18.71 11.90 -1.63
N GLN A 47 17.71 11.75 -0.76
CA GLN A 47 17.33 10.44 -0.22
C GLN A 47 16.65 9.57 -1.29
N ARG A 48 16.81 8.26 -1.16
CA ARG A 48 16.14 7.29 -2.01
C ARG A 48 14.63 7.36 -1.76
N GLY A 49 13.85 7.44 -2.84
CA GLY A 49 12.39 7.35 -2.74
C GLY A 49 11.93 5.98 -2.22
N GLU A 50 10.73 5.96 -1.67
CA GLU A 50 10.10 4.76 -1.14
C GLU A 50 8.95 4.34 -2.04
N THR A 51 8.85 3.04 -2.31
CA THR A 51 7.68 2.47 -2.99
C THR A 51 6.86 1.69 -1.98
N ILE A 52 5.60 2.08 -1.82
CA ILE A 52 4.63 1.34 -1.03
C ILE A 52 3.70 0.61 -2.00
N ALA A 53 3.84 -0.71 -2.04
CA ALA A 53 2.97 -1.58 -2.82
C ALA A 53 1.82 -2.12 -1.94
N GLY A 54 0.64 -2.28 -2.54
CA GLY A 54 -0.51 -2.85 -1.85
C GLY A 54 -1.19 -1.90 -0.87
N ALA A 55 -1.02 -0.58 -1.01
CA ALA A 55 -1.60 0.39 -0.10
C ALA A 55 -3.14 0.46 -0.21
N ILE A 56 -3.76 0.73 0.94
CA ILE A 56 -5.17 1.14 1.05
C ILE A 56 -5.21 2.64 0.74
N GLN A 57 -6.07 3.04 -0.19
CA GLN A 57 -6.36 4.44 -0.45
C GLN A 57 -7.61 4.85 0.33
N THR A 58 -7.57 6.01 0.97
CA THR A 58 -8.68 6.60 1.73
C THR A 58 -8.84 8.07 1.40
N ASP A 59 -10.06 8.57 1.49
CA ASP A 59 -10.37 10.00 1.43
C ASP A 59 -10.45 10.65 2.83
N ALA A 60 -10.33 9.85 3.90
CA ALA A 60 -10.16 10.38 5.25
C ALA A 60 -8.92 11.29 5.28
N ALA A 61 -9.05 12.46 5.90
CA ALA A 61 -7.96 13.43 5.94
C ALA A 61 -6.72 12.84 6.63
N ILE A 62 -5.66 12.59 5.84
CA ILE A 62 -4.32 12.22 6.30
C ILE A 62 -3.45 13.47 6.20
N ASN A 63 -2.71 13.78 7.26
CA ASN A 63 -1.86 14.96 7.38
C ASN A 63 -0.59 14.58 8.16
N PRO A 64 0.48 15.38 8.09
CA PRO A 64 1.60 15.21 9.01
C PRO A 64 1.09 15.08 10.45
N GLY A 65 1.63 14.13 11.21
CA GLY A 65 1.22 13.88 12.60
C GLY A 65 0.09 12.87 12.82
N ASN A 66 -0.78 12.59 11.84
CA ASN A 66 -1.59 11.36 11.87
C ASN A 66 -0.99 10.19 11.08
N SER A 67 0.06 10.46 10.28
CA SER A 67 0.97 9.42 9.78
C SER A 67 1.59 8.62 10.95
N GLY A 68 1.65 7.30 10.79
CA GLY A 68 1.98 6.34 11.85
C GLY A 68 0.79 5.92 12.74
N GLY A 69 -0.30 6.70 12.73
CA GLY A 69 -1.52 6.39 13.46
C GLY A 69 -2.39 5.31 12.79
N PRO A 70 -3.39 4.76 13.49
CA PRO A 70 -4.24 3.72 12.94
C PRO A 70 -5.28 4.26 11.95
N LEU A 71 -5.58 3.43 10.95
CA LEU A 71 -6.81 3.49 10.17
C LEU A 71 -7.74 2.39 10.69
N LEU A 72 -8.92 2.77 11.18
CA LEU A 72 -9.90 1.88 11.80
C LEU A 72 -11.10 1.66 10.90
N ASN A 73 -11.71 0.48 10.99
CA ASN A 73 -13.09 0.27 10.54
C ASN A 73 -14.09 0.75 11.61
N LEU A 74 -15.39 0.73 11.31
CA LEU A 74 -16.45 1.14 12.24
C LEU A 74 -16.61 0.24 13.48
N LYS A 75 -15.96 -0.93 13.51
CA LYS A 75 -15.89 -1.79 14.71
C LYS A 75 -14.75 -1.40 15.65
N GLY A 76 -13.96 -0.38 15.30
CA GLY A 76 -12.76 0.02 16.05
C GLY A 76 -11.56 -0.88 15.79
N GLU A 77 -11.59 -1.72 14.76
CA GLU A 77 -10.48 -2.61 14.44
C GLU A 77 -9.50 -1.90 13.51
N VAL A 78 -8.21 -1.96 13.85
CA VAL A 78 -7.13 -1.46 12.96
C VAL A 78 -7.10 -2.28 11.68
N ILE A 79 -7.31 -1.63 10.55
CA ILE A 79 -7.22 -2.19 9.20
C ILE A 79 -6.01 -1.67 8.41
N GLY A 80 -5.40 -0.57 8.86
CA GLY A 80 -4.17 -0.05 8.26
C GLY A 80 -3.41 0.90 9.17
N ILE A 81 -2.22 1.30 8.73
CA ILE A 81 -1.36 2.31 9.35
C ILE A 81 -1.27 3.48 8.39
N ASN A 82 -1.74 4.66 8.77
CA ASN A 82 -1.67 5.86 7.95
C ASN A 82 -0.21 6.16 7.62
N THR A 83 0.12 6.45 6.36
CA THR A 83 1.53 6.59 5.95
C THR A 83 1.79 7.85 5.16
N ALA A 84 1.06 8.05 4.07
CA ALA A 84 1.41 9.06 3.08
C ALA A 84 0.19 9.75 2.48
N ILE A 85 0.46 10.90 1.87
CA ILE A 85 -0.47 11.65 1.03
C ILE A 85 0.20 11.95 -0.31
N VAL A 86 -0.60 12.23 -1.32
CA VAL A 86 -0.09 12.87 -2.54
C VAL A 86 -0.07 14.38 -2.32
N VAL A 87 1.13 14.96 -2.32
CA VAL A 87 1.31 16.42 -2.16
C VAL A 87 0.56 17.16 -3.26
N GLY A 88 -0.20 18.19 -2.86
CA GLY A 88 -1.01 18.99 -3.79
C GLY A 88 -2.35 18.34 -4.17
N SER A 89 -2.66 17.15 -3.63
CA SER A 89 -3.98 16.55 -3.75
C SER A 89 -4.76 16.65 -2.44
N GLN A 90 -6.06 16.88 -2.54
CA GLN A 90 -6.98 16.80 -1.40
C GLN A 90 -7.64 15.42 -1.39
N ASN A 91 -7.85 14.87 -0.19
CA ASN A 91 -8.60 13.63 0.01
C ASN A 91 -8.00 12.40 -0.70
N ILE A 92 -6.68 12.37 -0.88
CA ILE A 92 -5.94 11.19 -1.34
C ILE A 92 -4.88 10.83 -0.30
N GLY A 93 -5.28 9.98 0.65
CA GLY A 93 -4.43 9.41 1.68
C GLY A 93 -4.16 7.93 1.44
N PHE A 94 -3.03 7.45 1.97
CA PHE A 94 -2.61 6.05 1.86
C PHE A 94 -2.24 5.46 3.21
N ALA A 95 -2.65 4.21 3.41
CA ALA A 95 -2.31 3.42 4.58
C ALA A 95 -1.72 2.05 4.20
N ILE A 96 -0.72 1.60 4.96
CA ILE A 96 -0.18 0.25 4.85
C ILE A 96 -1.19 -0.73 5.47
N PRO A 97 -1.59 -1.82 4.79
CA PRO A 97 -2.51 -2.80 5.34
C PRO A 97 -2.03 -3.44 6.65
N VAL A 98 -2.93 -3.63 7.61
CA VAL A 98 -2.58 -4.18 8.93
C VAL A 98 -2.00 -5.59 8.86
N ASN A 99 -2.43 -6.42 7.90
CA ASN A 99 -1.88 -7.76 7.74
C ASN A 99 -0.45 -7.74 7.18
N LYS A 100 -0.09 -6.73 6.37
CA LYS A 100 1.29 -6.52 5.93
C LYS A 100 2.16 -6.13 7.13
N ALA A 101 1.74 -5.13 7.89
CA ALA A 101 2.45 -4.71 9.10
C ALA A 101 2.62 -5.87 10.11
N ARG A 102 1.58 -6.71 10.29
CA ARG A 102 1.64 -7.89 11.15
C ARG A 102 2.68 -8.91 10.68
N ARG A 103 2.75 -9.19 9.36
CA ARG A 103 3.79 -10.07 8.80
C ARG A 103 5.19 -9.51 9.00
N ASP A 104 5.37 -8.21 8.77
CA ASP A 104 6.65 -7.54 8.92
C ASP A 104 7.13 -7.60 10.38
N LEU A 105 6.24 -7.30 11.34
CA LEU A 105 6.51 -7.42 12.78
C LEU A 105 6.86 -8.85 13.19
N ASN A 106 6.09 -9.84 12.73
CA ASN A 106 6.39 -11.25 13.01
C ASN A 106 7.77 -11.67 12.48
N SER A 107 8.17 -11.15 11.31
CA SER A 107 9.47 -11.44 10.70
C SER A 107 10.61 -10.82 11.51
N ILE A 108 10.45 -9.57 11.94
CA ILE A 108 11.42 -8.89 12.82
C ILE A 108 11.55 -9.64 14.14
N ASN A 109 10.43 -10.00 14.77
CA ASN A 109 10.46 -10.71 16.06
C ASN A 109 11.11 -12.10 15.97
N SER A 110 10.93 -12.79 14.85
CA SER A 110 11.43 -14.16 14.68
C SER A 110 12.87 -14.23 14.13
N ALA A 111 13.25 -13.28 13.27
CA ALA A 111 14.51 -13.35 12.51
C ALA A 111 15.37 -12.08 12.58
N GLY A 112 14.93 -11.06 13.33
CA GLY A 112 15.62 -9.77 13.45
C GLY A 112 15.57 -8.89 12.20
N LYS A 113 14.90 -9.34 11.12
CA LYS A 113 14.81 -8.64 9.84
C LYS A 113 13.50 -8.95 9.13
N ILE A 114 13.04 -8.01 8.31
CA ILE A 114 11.96 -8.25 7.35
C ILE A 114 12.56 -9.03 6.17
N SER A 115 11.93 -10.14 5.81
CA SER A 115 12.30 -10.93 4.64
C SER A 115 11.06 -11.22 3.83
N TYR A 116 11.15 -10.97 2.52
CA TYR A 116 10.10 -11.30 1.57
C TYR A 116 10.57 -12.43 0.65
N PRO A 117 9.72 -13.44 0.38
CA PRO A 117 10.01 -14.39 -0.68
C PRO A 117 10.06 -13.64 -2.02
N TYR A 118 11.10 -13.89 -2.80
CA TYR A 118 11.30 -13.30 -4.12
C TYR A 118 11.35 -14.43 -5.14
N LEU A 119 10.43 -14.40 -6.11
CA LEU A 119 10.29 -15.46 -7.10
C LEU A 119 11.36 -15.37 -8.21
N GLY A 120 11.94 -14.20 -8.45
CA GLY A 120 12.99 -14.01 -9.47
C GLY A 120 12.52 -14.21 -10.91
N VAL A 121 11.27 -13.83 -11.21
CA VAL A 121 10.71 -13.93 -12.58
C VAL A 121 10.55 -12.56 -13.20
N ARG A 122 10.90 -12.46 -14.49
CA ARG A 122 10.60 -11.31 -15.33
C ARG A 122 9.24 -11.52 -15.97
N TYR A 123 8.41 -10.50 -15.95
CA TYR A 123 7.09 -10.56 -16.54
C TYR A 123 6.67 -9.23 -17.13
N VAL A 124 5.71 -9.28 -18.04
CA VAL A 124 4.95 -8.12 -18.49
C VAL A 124 3.48 -8.34 -18.13
N LEU A 125 2.80 -7.26 -17.73
CA LEU A 125 1.36 -7.33 -17.50
C LEU A 125 0.64 -7.51 -18.83
N VAL A 126 -0.27 -8.48 -18.87
CA VAL A 126 -1.09 -8.70 -20.05
C VAL A 126 -2.17 -7.63 -20.10
N ASN A 127 -2.23 -6.93 -21.22
CA ASN A 127 -3.30 -6.04 -21.63
C ASN A 127 -3.79 -6.44 -23.03
N GLU A 128 -4.74 -5.70 -23.60
CA GLU A 128 -5.30 -6.03 -24.92
C GLU A 128 -4.27 -6.00 -26.06
N ASP A 129 -3.26 -5.13 -25.97
CA ASP A 129 -2.20 -5.03 -26.98
C ASP A 129 -1.31 -6.27 -26.95
N ILE A 130 -0.82 -6.64 -25.76
CA ILE A 130 0.00 -7.84 -25.55
C ILE A 130 -0.80 -9.11 -25.87
N GLN A 131 -2.10 -9.14 -25.56
CA GLN A 131 -2.96 -10.27 -25.89
C GLN A 131 -2.98 -10.52 -27.40
N LYS A 132 -3.21 -9.49 -28.21
CA LYS A 132 -3.27 -9.60 -29.67
C LYS A 132 -1.90 -9.93 -30.26
N GLU A 133 -0.86 -9.25 -29.80
CA GLU A 133 0.51 -9.46 -30.28
C GLU A 133 1.02 -10.89 -30.01
N GLN A 134 0.72 -11.43 -28.82
CA GLN A 134 1.19 -12.74 -28.36
C GLN A 134 0.14 -13.85 -28.56
N ASN A 135 -1.00 -13.57 -29.22
CA ASN A 135 -2.12 -14.49 -29.44
C ASN A 135 -2.61 -15.21 -28.15
N LEU A 136 -2.73 -14.46 -27.05
CA LEU A 136 -3.14 -15.02 -25.76
C LEU A 136 -4.66 -15.21 -25.67
N THR A 137 -5.08 -16.26 -24.95
CA THR A 137 -6.50 -16.55 -24.70
C THR A 137 -7.15 -15.63 -23.67
N VAL A 138 -6.34 -14.88 -22.91
CA VAL A 138 -6.79 -13.95 -21.86
C VAL A 138 -6.16 -12.58 -22.03
N SER A 139 -6.90 -11.54 -21.64
CA SER A 139 -6.47 -10.13 -21.67
C SER A 139 -5.92 -9.63 -20.33
N TYR A 140 -5.69 -10.52 -19.36
CA TYR A 140 -5.24 -10.20 -18.01
C TYR A 140 -4.21 -11.21 -17.50
N GLY A 141 -3.39 -10.78 -16.54
CA GLY A 141 -2.37 -11.62 -15.89
C GLY A 141 -0.95 -11.10 -16.08
N ALA A 142 0.03 -11.97 -15.83
CA ALA A 142 1.45 -11.69 -16.00
C ALA A 142 2.07 -12.73 -16.95
N LEU A 143 2.58 -12.29 -18.09
CA LEU A 143 3.28 -13.14 -19.05
C LEU A 143 4.76 -13.24 -18.64
N ILE A 144 5.21 -14.45 -18.30
CA ILE A 144 6.61 -14.68 -17.90
C ILE A 144 7.52 -14.63 -19.12
N LEU A 145 8.56 -13.80 -19.04
CA LEU A 145 9.57 -13.65 -20.08
C LEU A 145 10.77 -14.56 -19.81
N LYS A 146 11.34 -15.12 -20.87
CA LYS A 146 12.57 -15.92 -20.79
C LYS A 146 13.77 -15.01 -20.53
N GLY A 147 14.56 -15.31 -19.50
CA GLY A 147 15.84 -14.63 -19.25
C GLY A 147 16.90 -15.01 -20.28
N THR A 148 17.67 -14.04 -20.77
CA THR A 148 18.68 -14.24 -21.83
C THR A 148 20.13 -14.34 -21.33
N GLY A 149 20.40 -14.39 -20.02
CA GLY A 149 21.76 -14.57 -19.50
C GLY A 149 21.90 -14.52 -17.97
N SER A 150 23.06 -14.97 -17.47
CA SER A 150 23.42 -15.16 -16.06
C SER A 150 23.79 -13.89 -15.27
N GLN A 151 23.45 -12.70 -15.79
CA GLN A 151 23.79 -11.39 -15.19
C GLN A 151 22.57 -10.48 -15.04
N ASP A 152 21.35 -10.99 -15.25
CA ASP A 152 20.13 -10.21 -15.04
C ASP A 152 19.38 -10.75 -13.82
N PRO A 153 19.04 -9.89 -12.84
CA PRO A 153 18.43 -10.28 -11.57
C PRO A 153 17.01 -10.86 -11.67
#